data_AF-A0A7R9XVH1-F1
#
_entry.id   AF-A0A7R9XVH1-F1
#
_cell.length_a   1.000
_cell.length_b   1.000
_cell.length_c   1.000
_cell.angle_alpha   90.00
_cell.angle_beta   90.00
_cell.angle_gamma   90.00
#
_symmetry.space_group_name_H-M   'P 1'
#
loop_
_entity.id
_entity.type
_entity.pdbx_description
1 polymer ?
#
loop_
_entity_poly.entity_id
_entity_poly.type
_entity_poly.pdbx_seq_one_letter_code
_entity_poly.pdbx_strand_id
1 'polypeptide(L)'
;AGAAGLGGATAGADGETYWLEARPWEGGRNVLVARAADGSTREVTPADVNVRTRVHEYGGGAFAVLRERGEVVFCDFSSQRLFVQSLAAASDSAPRPLTPALEGPSLRFADFCLDAARNRLLCVMEDHRLPGAAGG
;
A
#
# COMPACT_ATOMS: atom_id res chain seq x y z
N ALA A 1 10.22 23.66 8.95
CA ALA A 1 9.73 22.47 9.66
C ALA A 1 8.74 21.76 8.74
N GLY A 2 9.05 20.57 8.24
CA GLY A 2 8.12 19.79 7.40
C GLY A 2 7.12 19.06 8.29
N ALA A 3 5.83 19.23 8.05
CA ALA A 3 4.78 18.57 8.83
C ALA A 3 4.64 17.10 8.41
N ALA A 4 4.40 16.20 9.36
CA ALA A 4 3.91 14.86 9.07
C ALA A 4 2.51 14.98 8.43
N GLY A 5 2.34 14.42 7.24
CA GLY A 5 1.06 14.38 6.54
C GLY A 5 0.36 13.04 6.76
N LEU A 6 -0.96 13.08 6.92
CA LEU A 6 -1.82 11.89 6.96
C LEU A 6 -2.51 11.74 5.60
N GLY A 7 -2.50 10.53 5.05
CA GLY A 7 -3.14 10.24 3.76
C GLY A 7 -3.87 8.89 3.76
N GLY A 8 -4.91 8.78 2.94
CA GLY A 8 -5.59 7.51 2.63
C GLY A 8 -6.18 6.78 3.84
N ALA A 9 -6.72 7.49 4.84
CA ALA A 9 -7.24 6.85 6.04
C ALA A 9 -8.43 5.93 5.73
N THR A 10 -8.42 4.73 6.31
CA THR A 10 -9.53 3.76 6.22
C THR A 10 -9.78 3.14 7.58
N ALA A 11 -11.04 2.87 7.90
CA ALA A 11 -11.39 2.10 9.09
C ALA A 11 -10.95 0.64 8.93
N GLY A 12 -10.75 -0.03 10.06
CA GLY A 12 -10.59 -1.47 10.25
C GLY A 12 -11.75 -2.10 11.04
N ALA A 13 -11.60 -3.38 11.41
CA ALA A 13 -12.55 -4.08 12.27
C ALA A 13 -12.52 -3.51 13.70
N ASP A 14 -13.61 -3.65 14.45
CA ASP A 14 -13.65 -3.40 15.90
C ASP A 14 -13.09 -2.03 16.36
N GLY A 15 -13.26 -0.98 15.55
CA GLY A 15 -12.80 0.37 15.87
C GLY A 15 -11.34 0.66 15.50
N GLU A 16 -10.65 -0.28 14.86
CA GLU A 16 -9.31 -0.03 14.31
C GLU A 16 -9.35 1.03 13.21
N THR A 17 -8.25 1.77 13.05
CA THR A 17 -8.08 2.74 11.95
C THR A 17 -6.69 2.60 11.35
N TYR A 18 -6.60 2.76 10.03
CA TYR A 18 -5.36 2.63 9.27
C TYR A 18 -5.12 3.89 8.43
N TRP A 19 -3.89 4.37 8.35
CA TRP A 19 -3.53 5.53 7.51
C TRP A 19 -2.09 5.47 7.04
N LEU A 20 -1.77 6.24 6.01
CA LEU A 20 -0.40 6.52 5.61
C LEU A 20 0.11 7.74 6.37
N GLU A 21 1.23 7.56 7.07
CA GLU A 21 1.95 8.63 7.75
C GLU A 21 3.26 8.91 7.00
N ALA A 22 3.44 10.16 6.57
CA ALA A 22 4.68 10.58 5.94
C ALA A 22 5.81 10.67 6.97
N ARG A 23 6.99 10.15 6.61
CA ARG A 23 8.24 10.23 7.37
C ARG A 23 9.29 11.03 6.60
N PRO A 24 9.25 12.38 6.63
CA PRO A 24 10.18 13.22 5.87
C PRO A 24 11.65 12.93 6.17
N TRP A 25 11.95 12.53 7.40
CA TRP A 25 13.30 12.29 7.91
C TRP A 25 13.82 10.88 7.63
N GLU A 26 12.95 9.98 7.16
CA GLU A 26 13.28 8.59 6.84
C GLU A 26 13.22 8.37 5.32
N GLY A 27 13.96 9.20 4.58
CA GLY A 27 13.97 9.16 3.12
C GLY A 27 12.65 9.57 2.46
N GLY A 28 11.77 10.26 3.19
CA GLY A 28 10.45 10.66 2.70
C GLY A 28 9.51 9.47 2.45
N ARG A 29 9.69 8.37 3.19
CA ARG A 29 8.81 7.19 3.08
C ARG A 29 7.43 7.44 3.67
N ASN A 30 6.45 6.72 3.18
CA ASN A 30 5.13 6.62 3.80
C ASN A 30 5.02 5.27 4.53
N VAL A 31 4.51 5.31 5.76
CA VAL A 31 4.31 4.12 6.60
C VAL A 31 2.84 3.88 6.77
N LEU A 32 2.40 2.63 6.62
CA LEU A 32 1.07 2.27 7.04
C LEU A 32 1.04 2.11 8.56
N VAL A 33 0.24 2.92 9.23
CA VAL A 33 0.06 2.89 10.68
C VAL A 33 -1.32 2.34 10.99
N ALA A 34 -1.42 1.53 12.05
CA ALA A 34 -2.67 1.08 12.62
C ALA A 34 -2.87 1.71 14.00
N ARG A 35 -4.11 2.06 14.33
CA ARG A 35 -4.55 2.43 15.66
C ARG A 35 -5.61 1.47 16.13
N ALA A 36 -5.42 0.88 17.31
CA ALA A 36 -6.39 0.02 17.95
C ALA A 36 -7.50 0.85 18.64
N ALA A 37 -8.57 0.19 19.05
CA ALA A 37 -9.70 0.83 19.73
C ALA A 37 -9.31 1.49 21.06
N ASP A 38 -8.29 0.97 21.75
CA ASP A 38 -7.73 1.56 22.98
C ASP A 38 -6.85 2.81 22.72
N GLY A 39 -6.67 3.16 21.45
CA GLY A 39 -5.90 4.31 21.00
C GLY A 39 -4.41 4.05 20.80
N SER A 40 -3.91 2.86 21.13
CA SER A 40 -2.52 2.47 20.85
C SER A 40 -2.24 2.42 19.35
N THR A 41 -1.02 2.78 18.95
CA THR A 41 -0.61 2.82 17.54
C THR A 41 0.59 1.91 17.27
N ARG A 42 0.65 1.33 16.08
CA ARG A 42 1.79 0.52 15.61
C ARG A 42 2.07 0.73 14.13
N GLU A 43 3.34 0.60 13.73
CA GLU A 43 3.70 0.49 12.31
C GLU A 43 3.27 -0.90 11.82
N VAL A 44 2.59 -0.93 10.68
CA VAL A 44 2.09 -2.16 10.06
C VAL A 44 3.13 -2.73 9.10
N THR A 45 3.75 -1.87 8.31
CA THR A 45 4.74 -2.27 7.30
C THR A 45 6.17 -2.26 7.86
N PRO A 46 7.07 -3.13 7.34
CA PRO A 46 8.48 -3.12 7.70
C PRO A 46 9.17 -1.76 7.49
N ALA A 47 10.29 -1.55 8.19
CA ALA A 47 11.01 -0.27 8.19
C ALA A 47 11.61 0.10 6.81
N ASP A 48 11.94 -0.88 5.98
CA ASP A 48 12.50 -0.71 4.63
C ASP A 48 11.43 -0.51 3.56
N VAL A 49 10.14 -0.60 3.90
CA VAL A 49 9.02 -0.40 2.97
C VAL A 49 8.60 1.06 2.91
N ASN A 50 8.32 1.53 1.70
CA ASN A 50 7.72 2.84 1.45
C ASN A 50 6.38 2.67 0.74
N VAL A 51 5.26 2.84 1.45
CA VAL A 51 3.91 2.61 0.92
C VAL A 51 3.46 3.81 0.08
N ARG A 52 3.84 3.81 -1.21
CA ARG A 52 3.51 4.87 -2.14
C ARG A 52 3.46 4.33 -3.58
N THR A 53 2.46 4.79 -4.33
CA THR A 53 2.29 4.49 -5.75
C THR A 53 2.69 5.66 -6.64
N ARG A 54 3.12 5.37 -7.87
CA ARG A 54 3.38 6.35 -8.94
C ARG A 54 2.22 6.51 -9.91
N VAL A 55 1.11 5.79 -9.71
CA VAL A 55 -0.11 5.96 -10.51
C VAL A 55 -0.56 7.42 -10.45
N HIS A 56 -0.78 8.02 -11.62
CA HIS A 56 -1.13 9.44 -11.82
C HIS A 56 -0.24 10.48 -11.12
N GLU A 57 0.98 10.13 -10.68
CA GLU A 57 1.98 11.01 -10.02
C GLU A 57 1.55 11.75 -8.72
N TYR A 58 0.25 11.76 -8.39
CA TYR A 58 -0.33 12.46 -7.23
C TYR A 58 -0.67 11.54 -6.04
N GLY A 59 -0.37 10.23 -6.11
CA GLY A 59 -0.13 9.40 -4.92
C GLY A 59 -1.35 9.00 -4.07
N GLY A 60 -2.49 8.70 -4.69
CA GLY A 60 -3.66 8.13 -4.01
C GLY A 60 -3.73 6.59 -4.08
N GLY A 61 -4.37 5.94 -3.11
CA GLY A 61 -4.75 4.51 -3.21
C GLY A 61 -3.60 3.50 -3.14
N ALA A 62 -2.52 3.80 -2.41
CA ALA A 62 -1.34 2.92 -2.33
C ALA A 62 -1.53 1.65 -1.46
N PHE A 63 -2.65 1.51 -0.74
CA PHE A 63 -2.96 0.32 0.05
C PHE A 63 -4.47 0.07 0.18
N ALA A 64 -4.84 -1.14 0.58
CA ALA A 64 -6.19 -1.45 1.06
C ALA A 64 -6.17 -2.54 2.14
N VAL A 65 -6.97 -2.34 3.18
CA VAL A 65 -7.17 -3.33 4.26
C VAL A 65 -8.21 -4.36 3.83
N LEU A 66 -7.79 -5.61 3.72
CA LEU A 66 -8.61 -6.75 3.33
C LEU A 66 -9.19 -7.41 4.59
N ARG A 67 -10.17 -6.74 5.20
CA ARG A 67 -10.73 -7.11 6.51
C ARG A 67 -11.16 -8.57 6.61
N GLU A 68 -11.85 -9.07 5.59
CA GLU A 68 -12.33 -10.45 5.52
C GLU A 68 -11.21 -11.50 5.54
N ARG A 69 -9.97 -11.08 5.24
CA ARG A 69 -8.78 -11.93 5.24
C ARG A 69 -7.84 -11.66 6.39
N GLY A 70 -8.04 -10.57 7.15
CA GLY A 70 -7.06 -10.11 8.13
C GLY A 70 -5.73 -9.72 7.49
N GLU A 71 -5.76 -9.21 6.26
CA GLU A 71 -4.56 -8.87 5.47
C GLU A 71 -4.59 -7.41 5.04
N VAL A 72 -3.44 -6.89 4.63
CA VAL A 72 -3.35 -5.63 3.89
C VAL A 72 -2.58 -5.86 2.60
N VAL A 73 -3.09 -5.28 1.51
CA VAL A 73 -2.35 -5.13 0.26
C VAL A 73 -1.81 -3.72 0.15
N PHE A 74 -0.57 -3.58 -0.32
CA PHE A 74 0.04 -2.28 -0.54
C PHE A 74 1.04 -2.29 -1.70
N CYS A 75 1.30 -1.10 -2.26
CA CYS A 75 2.34 -0.87 -3.26
C CYS A 75 3.62 -0.37 -2.58
N ASP A 76 4.74 -1.06 -2.82
CA ASP A 76 6.06 -0.56 -2.42
C ASP A 76 6.61 0.43 -3.46
N PHE A 77 7.11 1.58 -3.00
CA PHE A 77 7.56 2.64 -3.89
C PHE A 77 8.80 2.25 -4.71
N SER A 78 9.72 1.49 -4.11
CA SER A 78 11.01 1.18 -4.73
C SER A 78 10.85 0.28 -5.94
N SER A 79 9.98 -0.73 -5.81
CA SER A 79 9.76 -1.76 -6.82
C SER A 79 8.50 -1.53 -7.66
N GLN A 80 7.57 -0.68 -7.20
CA GLN A 80 6.19 -0.56 -7.71
C GLN A 80 5.43 -1.91 -7.76
N ARG A 81 5.83 -2.86 -6.92
CA ARG A 81 5.17 -4.16 -6.80
C ARG A 81 4.09 -4.13 -5.73
N LEU A 82 3.12 -5.02 -5.90
CA LEU A 82 2.11 -5.28 -4.89
C LEU A 82 2.60 -6.32 -3.92
N PHE A 83 2.39 -6.05 -2.65
CA PHE A 83 2.67 -6.97 -1.56
C PHE A 83 1.40 -7.16 -0.74
N VAL A 84 1.24 -8.37 -0.19
CA VAL A 84 0.25 -8.68 0.82
C VAL A 84 0.96 -9.11 2.10
N GLN A 85 0.44 -8.68 3.23
CA GLN A 85 0.90 -9.11 4.55
C GLN A 85 -0.27 -9.31 5.51
N SER A 86 -0.05 -10.15 6.51
CA SER A 86 -0.97 -10.29 7.63
C SER A 86 -1.04 -9.00 8.45
N LEU A 87 -2.23 -8.71 8.99
CA LEU A 87 -2.44 -7.63 9.95
C LEU A 87 -2.31 -8.09 11.41
N ALA A 88 -2.17 -9.38 11.67
CA ALA A 88 -2.02 -9.92 13.01
C ALA A 88 -0.78 -9.31 13.70
N ALA A 89 -0.97 -8.66 14.86
CA ALA A 89 0.08 -7.93 15.56
C ALA A 89 1.29 -8.80 15.99
N ALA A 90 1.12 -10.13 16.03
CA ALA A 90 2.16 -11.08 16.41
C ALA A 90 2.85 -11.77 15.22
N SER A 91 2.49 -11.46 13.97
CA SER A 91 3.12 -12.08 12.81
C SER A 91 4.33 -11.28 12.34
N ASP A 92 5.54 -11.81 12.58
CA ASP A 92 6.79 -11.43 11.87
C ASP A 92 6.76 -11.88 10.39
N SER A 93 5.57 -12.02 9.79
CA SER A 93 5.44 -12.48 8.42
C SER A 93 5.88 -11.37 7.47
N ALA A 94 7.01 -11.59 6.80
CA ALA A 94 7.48 -10.70 5.76
C ALA A 94 6.41 -10.52 4.66
N PRO A 95 6.27 -9.30 4.09
CA PRO A 95 5.33 -9.07 2.99
C PRO A 95 5.61 -10.00 1.81
N ARG A 96 4.56 -10.64 1.30
CA ARG A 96 4.64 -11.55 0.15
C ARG A 96 4.27 -10.80 -1.13
N PRO A 97 5.07 -10.87 -2.20
CA PRO A 97 4.70 -10.23 -3.45
C PRO A 97 3.48 -10.91 -4.10
N LEU A 98 2.59 -10.09 -4.67
CA LEU A 98 1.46 -10.51 -5.50
C LEU A 98 1.74 -10.35 -7.01
N THR A 99 2.70 -9.50 -7.37
CA THR A 99 3.08 -9.24 -8.77
C THR A 99 4.51 -9.70 -9.07
N PRO A 100 4.81 -10.06 -10.34
CA PRO A 100 6.17 -10.43 -10.75
C PRO A 100 7.20 -9.33 -10.46
N ALA A 101 8.47 -9.72 -10.33
CA ALA A 101 9.57 -8.76 -10.41
C ALA A 101 9.82 -8.44 -11.89
N LEU A 102 9.68 -7.18 -12.26
CA LEU A 102 10.01 -6.68 -13.59
C LEU A 102 11.21 -5.75 -13.50
N GLU A 103 11.92 -5.56 -14.61
CA GLU A 103 12.94 -4.53 -14.67
C GLU A 103 12.30 -3.14 -14.57
N GLY A 104 12.67 -2.43 -13.50
CA GLY A 104 12.18 -1.09 -13.22
C GLY A 104 10.69 -0.99 -12.86
N PRO A 105 10.22 0.22 -12.49
CA PRO A 105 8.85 0.51 -12.07
C PRO A 105 7.89 0.66 -13.26
N SER A 106 7.87 -0.35 -14.15
CA SER A 106 7.17 -0.31 -15.43
C SER A 106 5.69 -0.68 -15.34
N LEU A 107 5.28 -1.44 -14.32
CA LEU A 107 3.88 -1.58 -13.92
C LEU A 107 3.65 -0.79 -12.64
N ARG A 108 2.55 -0.05 -12.57
CA ARG A 108 2.18 0.75 -11.40
C ARG A 108 0.75 0.42 -11.01
N PHE A 109 0.49 0.36 -9.71
CA PHE A 109 -0.77 -0.13 -9.19
C PHE A 109 -1.33 0.80 -8.11
N ALA A 110 -2.66 0.96 -8.09
CA ALA A 110 -3.37 1.73 -7.08
C ALA A 110 -4.83 1.28 -6.98
N ASP A 111 -5.53 1.79 -5.98
CA ASP A 111 -6.99 1.69 -5.81
C ASP A 111 -7.50 0.24 -5.79
N PHE A 112 -7.20 -0.44 -4.69
CA PHE A 112 -7.43 -1.88 -4.55
C PHE A 112 -8.82 -2.18 -3.99
N CYS A 113 -9.48 -3.20 -4.55
CA CYS A 113 -10.77 -3.70 -4.08
C CYS A 113 -10.78 -5.23 -4.09
N LEU A 114 -11.29 -5.85 -3.01
CA LEU A 114 -11.42 -7.30 -2.91
C LEU A 114 -12.79 -7.77 -3.41
N ASP A 115 -12.78 -8.63 -4.42
CA ASP A 115 -13.93 -9.47 -4.78
C ASP A 115 -13.75 -10.84 -4.12
N ALA A 116 -14.21 -10.95 -2.86
CA ALA A 116 -14.05 -12.16 -2.07
C ALA A 116 -14.84 -13.35 -2.66
N ALA A 117 -16.03 -13.10 -3.20
CA ALA A 117 -16.88 -14.11 -3.81
C ALA A 117 -16.19 -14.83 -4.99
N ARG A 118 -15.32 -14.14 -5.72
CA ARG A 118 -14.55 -14.70 -6.84
C ARG A 118 -13.07 -14.94 -6.54
N ASN A 119 -12.64 -14.69 -5.30
CA ASN A 119 -11.24 -14.77 -4.87
C ASN A 119 -10.31 -13.92 -5.76
N ARG A 120 -10.65 -12.64 -6.00
CA ARG A 120 -9.88 -11.71 -6.85
C ARG A 120 -9.59 -10.42 -6.13
N LEU A 121 -8.41 -9.86 -6.38
CA LEU A 121 -8.10 -8.47 -6.05
C LEU A 121 -8.14 -7.65 -7.35
N LEU A 122 -8.95 -6.61 -7.36
CA LEU A 122 -9.06 -5.65 -8.45
C LEU A 122 -8.24 -4.42 -8.11
N CYS A 123 -7.64 -3.78 -9.13
CA CYS A 123 -6.89 -2.54 -8.98
C CYS A 123 -6.78 -1.80 -10.31
N VAL A 124 -6.44 -0.50 -10.23
CA VAL A 124 -5.92 0.24 -11.38
C VAL A 124 -4.48 -0.20 -11.63
N MET A 125 -4.16 -0.46 -12.90
CA MET A 125 -2.81 -0.78 -13.35
C MET A 125 -2.44 0.11 -14.54
N GLU A 126 -1.33 0.85 -14.42
CA GLU A 126 -0.71 1.56 -15.53
C GLU A 126 0.47 0.75 -16.06
N ASP A 127 0.50 0.51 -17.38
CA ASP A 127 1.59 -0.17 -18.07
C ASP A 127 2.48 0.83 -18.81
N HIS A 128 3.68 1.03 -18.29
CA HIS A 128 4.72 1.92 -18.84
C HIS A 128 5.84 1.13 -19.51
N ARG A 129 5.65 -0.17 -19.81
CA ARG A 129 6.67 -0.98 -20.51
C ARG A 129 6.85 -0.58 -21.97
N LEU A 130 5.83 0.02 -22.57
CA LEU A 130 5.88 0.56 -23.93
C LEU A 130 5.81 2.08 -23.87
N PRO A 131 6.64 2.82 -24.62
CA PRO A 131 6.38 4.23 -24.86
C PRO A 131 4.99 4.33 -25.46
N GLY A 132 4.12 5.17 -24.89
CA GLY A 132 2.78 5.37 -25.42
C GLY A 132 2.87 5.66 -26.92
N ALA A 133 2.12 4.92 -27.72
CA ALA A 133 1.98 5.24 -29.14
C ALA A 133 1.51 6.69 -29.22
N ALA A 134 2.42 7.60 -29.56
CA ALA A 134 2.06 8.96 -29.88
C ALA A 134 1.06 8.87 -31.02
N GLY A 135 -0.21 9.21 -30.74
CA GLY A 135 -1.23 9.31 -31.77
C GLY A 135 -0.73 10.25 -32.87
N GLY A 136 -0.78 9.76 -34.11
CA GLY A 136 -0.53 10.56 -35.30
C GLY A 136 -1.67 11.52 -35.61
#